data_AF-A0A7L5ZHJ3-F1
#
_entry.id   AF-A0A7L5ZHJ3-F1
#
_cell.length_a   1.000
_cell.length_b   1.000
_cell.length_c   1.000
_cell.angle_alpha   90.00
_cell.angle_beta   90.00
_cell.angle_gamma   90.00
#
_symmetry.space_group_name_H-M   'P 1'
#
loop_
_entity.id
_entity.type
_entity.pdbx_description
1 polymer ?
#
loop_
_entity_poly.entity_id
_entity_poly.type
_entity_poly.pdbx_seq_one_letter_code
_entity_poly.pdbx_strand_id
1 'polypeptide(L)'
;MKRRGLTVLRLDNTGKDTTKGSRGTSSKKDDVDVELVMIRDADDPHKFHIEVTKGRLGDFASRLTITRDADAKHITWSTAADPQRASIQECKRFLDDNLFPTAGRGSGVHEAFAFTQQQGRRFVRETVRMAQKERKTPTPNTAVQVFDIAVPDASAQQSETSCAADPRHSTAQFDTAPPETQPDKGKRTNITVPNHNGTPRTAQLGLLCRLCPDL
;
A
#
# COMPACT_ATOMS: atom_id res chain seq x y z
N MET A 1 4.92 -24.05 -4.75
CA MET A 1 3.95 -23.24 -3.98
C MET A 1 2.61 -23.12 -4.68
N LYS A 2 2.55 -22.63 -5.93
CA LYS A 2 1.29 -22.49 -6.70
C LYS A 2 0.43 -23.76 -6.77
N ARG A 3 1.06 -24.92 -7.01
CA ARG A 3 0.39 -26.24 -7.03
C ARG A 3 -0.24 -26.67 -5.70
N ARG A 4 0.19 -26.09 -4.58
CA ARG A 4 -0.31 -26.39 -3.22
C ARG A 4 -1.35 -25.37 -2.74
N GLY A 5 -1.70 -24.36 -3.54
CA GLY A 5 -2.65 -23.30 -3.13
C GLY A 5 -2.15 -22.42 -1.98
N LEU A 6 -0.84 -22.34 -1.77
CA LEU A 6 -0.25 -21.52 -0.71
C LEU A 6 0.10 -20.13 -1.22
N THR A 7 -0.29 -19.11 -0.46
CA THR A 7 0.18 -17.73 -0.64
C THR A 7 1.50 -17.54 0.09
N VAL A 8 2.48 -16.91 -0.55
CA VAL A 8 3.77 -16.59 0.07
C VAL A 8 3.98 -15.09 0.07
N LEU A 9 4.20 -14.56 1.26
CA LEU A 9 4.59 -13.18 1.47
C LEU A 9 6.10 -13.14 1.71
N ARG A 10 6.80 -12.29 0.96
CA ARG A 10 8.22 -12.01 1.17
C ARG A 10 8.37 -10.54 1.51
N LEU A 11 9.12 -10.24 2.57
CA LEU A 11 9.49 -8.88 2.94
C LEU A 11 10.87 -8.58 2.35
N ASP A 12 10.95 -7.57 1.50
CA ASP A 12 12.19 -7.12 0.88
C ASP A 12 12.46 -5.65 1.27
N ASN A 13 13.74 -5.30 1.43
CA ASN A 13 14.16 -3.92 1.68
C ASN A 13 14.37 -3.19 0.33
N THR A 14 13.86 -1.95 0.23
CA THR A 14 13.97 -1.12 -0.98
C THR A 14 15.38 -0.57 -1.19
N GLY A 15 16.27 -0.64 -0.18
CA GLY A 15 17.65 -0.16 -0.28
C GLY A 15 17.77 1.35 -0.13
N LYS A 16 18.99 1.90 -0.35
CA LYS A 16 19.26 3.35 -0.19
C LYS A 16 18.55 4.21 -1.24
N ASP A 17 18.36 3.67 -2.44
CA ASP A 17 17.77 4.39 -3.58
C ASP A 17 16.42 3.75 -3.91
N THR A 18 15.35 4.42 -3.48
CA THR A 18 13.97 3.96 -3.66
C THR A 18 13.57 3.89 -5.13
N THR A 19 14.24 4.66 -6.01
CA THR A 19 13.93 4.69 -7.45
C THR A 19 14.54 3.53 -8.22
N LYS A 20 15.66 2.98 -7.73
CA LYS A 20 16.36 1.85 -8.36
C LYS A 20 15.78 0.49 -7.98
N GLY A 21 14.81 0.48 -7.06
CA GLY A 21 14.15 -0.72 -6.57
C GLY A 21 15.07 -1.59 -5.72
N SER A 22 14.59 -2.78 -5.37
CA SER A 22 15.31 -3.71 -4.49
C SER A 22 16.70 -4.07 -5.04
N ARG A 23 17.71 -4.09 -4.15
CA ARG A 23 19.11 -4.34 -4.54
C ARG A 23 19.29 -5.77 -5.06
N GLY A 24 19.77 -5.92 -6.29
CA GLY A 24 20.13 -7.23 -6.87
C GLY A 24 18.94 -8.09 -7.31
N THR A 25 17.84 -7.49 -7.79
CA THR A 25 16.56 -8.19 -7.99
C THR A 25 16.01 -8.19 -9.41
N SER A 26 16.82 -7.91 -10.44
CA SER A 26 16.37 -7.93 -11.84
C SER A 26 15.56 -9.19 -12.18
N SER A 27 16.02 -10.38 -11.78
CA SER A 27 15.28 -11.64 -12.00
C SER A 27 14.15 -11.90 -10.99
N LYS A 28 14.22 -11.32 -9.78
CA LYS A 28 13.24 -11.60 -8.72
C LYS A 28 11.92 -10.88 -8.93
N LYS A 29 11.93 -9.73 -9.62
CA LYS A 29 10.72 -8.95 -9.88
C LYS A 29 9.76 -9.68 -10.81
N ASP A 30 10.25 -10.55 -11.68
CA ASP A 30 9.42 -11.24 -12.67
C ASP A 30 8.65 -12.44 -12.11
N ASP A 31 9.14 -13.01 -11.00
CA ASP A 31 8.50 -14.15 -10.33
C ASP A 31 7.35 -13.74 -9.40
N VAL A 32 7.21 -12.46 -9.08
CA VAL A 32 6.21 -11.96 -8.12
C VAL A 32 4.91 -11.62 -8.84
N ASP A 33 3.78 -12.12 -8.32
CA ASP A 33 2.45 -11.84 -8.86
C ASP A 33 1.94 -10.44 -8.48
N VAL A 34 2.32 -9.97 -7.28
CA VAL A 34 1.91 -8.67 -6.72
C VAL A 34 3.06 -8.04 -5.93
N GLU A 35 3.47 -6.84 -6.31
CA GLU A 35 4.47 -6.04 -5.60
C GLU A 35 3.77 -4.93 -4.80
N LEU A 36 3.89 -5.01 -3.48
CA LEU A 36 3.37 -4.05 -2.53
C LEU A 36 4.51 -3.22 -1.97
N VAL A 37 4.41 -1.90 -2.07
CA VAL A 37 5.41 -0.97 -1.52
C VAL A 37 4.80 -0.24 -0.34
N MET A 38 5.45 -0.37 0.81
CA MET A 38 5.11 0.39 2.01
C MET A 38 5.89 1.70 2.03
N ILE A 39 5.18 2.81 2.04
CA ILE A 39 5.70 4.17 2.01
C ILE A 39 5.27 4.85 3.29
N ARG A 40 6.20 5.45 4.04
CA ARG A 40 5.84 6.26 5.21
C ARG A 40 5.21 7.57 4.72
N ASP A 41 4.12 7.99 5.36
CA ASP A 41 3.49 9.29 5.11
C ASP A 41 4.49 10.42 5.44
N ALA A 42 4.51 11.48 4.64
CA ALA A 42 5.45 12.58 4.79
C ALA A 42 5.06 13.53 5.93
N ASP A 43 3.76 13.65 6.19
CA ASP A 43 3.17 14.56 7.16
C ASP A 43 2.99 13.89 8.53
N ASP A 44 2.77 12.57 8.56
CA ASP A 44 2.54 11.81 9.79
C ASP A 44 3.48 10.59 9.91
N PRO A 45 4.47 10.60 10.82
CA PRO A 45 5.43 9.52 10.96
C PRO A 45 4.82 8.20 11.49
N HIS A 46 3.58 8.25 11.99
CA HIS A 46 2.83 7.08 12.43
C HIS A 46 1.96 6.50 11.32
N LYS A 47 1.84 7.16 10.17
CA LYS A 47 1.09 6.64 9.02
C LYS A 47 2.01 6.09 7.95
N PHE A 48 1.54 5.03 7.32
CA PHE A 48 2.17 4.42 6.15
C PHE A 48 1.08 4.09 5.14
N HIS A 49 1.47 4.07 3.87
CA HIS A 49 0.63 3.64 2.77
C HIS A 49 1.25 2.42 2.13
N ILE A 50 0.43 1.44 1.82
CA ILE A 50 0.80 0.29 1.01
C ILE A 50 0.16 0.51 -0.36
N GLU A 51 1.00 0.63 -1.37
CA GLU A 51 0.58 0.83 -2.76
C GLU A 51 0.95 -0.40 -3.60
N VAL A 52 0.08 -0.75 -4.53
CA VAL A 52 0.33 -1.82 -5.49
C VAL A 52 1.11 -1.22 -6.65
N THR A 53 2.39 -1.56 -6.77
CA THR A 53 3.25 -1.07 -7.86
C THR A 53 3.27 -2.00 -9.06
N LYS A 54 3.08 -3.30 -8.82
CA LYS A 54 2.91 -4.33 -9.85
C LYS A 54 1.80 -5.27 -9.42
N GLY A 55 0.86 -5.57 -10.31
CA GLY A 55 -0.21 -6.53 -10.03
C GLY A 55 -0.58 -7.30 -11.27
N ARG A 56 -0.61 -8.64 -11.17
CA ARG A 56 -1.20 -9.53 -12.18
C ARG A 56 -2.68 -9.85 -11.90
N LEU A 57 -3.19 -9.40 -10.76
CA LEU A 57 -4.58 -9.61 -10.33
C LEU A 57 -5.30 -8.26 -10.27
N GLY A 58 -6.58 -8.25 -10.64
CA GLY A 58 -7.35 -7.02 -10.87
C GLY A 58 -8.03 -6.39 -9.65
N ASP A 59 -7.99 -7.01 -8.47
CA ASP A 59 -8.85 -6.65 -7.33
C ASP A 59 -8.10 -6.20 -6.07
N PHE A 60 -7.03 -5.41 -6.22
CA PHE A 60 -6.39 -4.79 -5.06
C PHE A 60 -6.81 -3.33 -4.92
N ALA A 61 -7.05 -2.89 -3.67
CA ALA A 61 -7.15 -1.47 -3.37
C ALA A 61 -5.86 -0.78 -3.83
N SER A 62 -5.99 0.31 -4.57
CA SER A 62 -4.84 1.05 -5.11
C SER A 62 -3.91 1.56 -4.02
N ARG A 63 -4.46 1.87 -2.85
CA ARG A 63 -3.74 2.35 -1.68
C ARG A 63 -4.42 1.91 -0.39
N LEU A 64 -3.67 1.27 0.49
CA LEU A 64 -4.10 0.91 1.85
C LEU A 64 -3.32 1.78 2.84
N THR A 65 -4.02 2.54 3.68
CA THR A 65 -3.37 3.32 4.74
C THR A 65 -3.34 2.51 6.03
N ILE A 66 -2.17 2.39 6.64
CA ILE A 66 -1.95 1.82 7.97
C ILE A 66 -1.44 2.91 8.90
N THR A 67 -2.04 3.00 10.08
CA THR A 67 -1.68 3.90 11.15
C THR A 67 -1.15 3.07 12.30
N ARG A 68 0.08 3.36 12.71
CA ARG A 68 0.68 2.82 13.92
C ARG A 68 0.03 3.49 15.11
N ASP A 69 -0.62 2.68 15.94
CA ASP A 69 -1.06 3.09 17.26
C ASP A 69 -0.02 2.56 18.27
N ALA A 70 0.53 3.48 19.05
CA ALA A 70 1.67 3.21 19.90
C ALA A 70 1.26 3.48 21.34
N ASP A 71 0.74 2.43 21.98
CA ASP A 71 0.59 2.42 23.44
C ASP A 71 1.95 2.19 24.10
N ALA A 72 2.09 2.62 25.36
CA ALA A 72 3.34 2.48 26.12
C ALA A 72 3.84 1.04 26.26
N LYS A 73 3.02 0.02 25.95
CA LYS A 73 3.34 -1.40 26.13
C LYS A 73 3.26 -2.24 24.85
N HIS A 74 2.54 -1.79 23.83
CA HIS A 74 2.30 -2.59 22.62
C HIS A 74 2.29 -1.69 21.39
N ILE A 75 2.86 -2.20 20.29
CA ILE A 75 2.74 -1.56 18.98
C ILE A 75 1.57 -2.22 18.28
N THR A 76 0.49 -1.47 18.08
CA THR A 76 -0.67 -1.90 17.31
C THR A 76 -0.67 -1.17 15.97
N TRP A 77 -1.25 -1.82 14.96
CA TRP A 77 -1.40 -1.23 13.63
C TRP A 77 -2.87 -1.29 13.27
N SER A 78 -3.47 -0.14 13.02
CA SER A 78 -4.82 -0.03 12.49
C SER A 78 -4.71 0.30 11.01
N THR A 79 -5.51 -0.31 10.16
CA THR A 79 -5.73 0.23 8.81
C THR A 79 -6.75 1.35 8.94
N ALA A 80 -6.51 2.52 8.32
CA ALA A 80 -7.58 3.50 8.15
C ALA A 80 -8.78 2.74 7.57
N ALA A 81 -9.93 2.83 8.23
CA ALA A 81 -11.08 1.98 7.93
C ALA A 81 -11.30 1.99 6.42
N ASP A 82 -11.02 0.86 5.76
CA ASP A 82 -11.21 0.72 4.33
C ASP A 82 -12.61 1.26 4.03
N PRO A 83 -12.77 2.36 3.27
CA PRO A 83 -14.07 2.99 3.10
C PRO A 83 -15.11 2.00 2.60
N GLN A 84 -14.68 1.01 1.81
CA GLN A 84 -15.50 -0.10 1.38
C GLN A 84 -15.86 -1.01 2.57
N ARG A 85 -14.91 -1.41 3.41
CA ARG A 85 -15.17 -2.15 4.66
C ARG A 85 -16.10 -1.40 5.61
N ALA A 86 -15.90 -0.10 5.80
CA ALA A 86 -16.76 0.75 6.62
C ALA A 86 -18.19 0.75 6.07
N SER A 87 -18.35 0.94 4.76
CA SER A 87 -19.65 0.86 4.08
C SER A 87 -20.30 -0.53 4.20
N ILE A 88 -19.50 -1.62 4.12
CA ILE A 88 -19.99 -2.99 4.32
C ILE A 88 -20.47 -3.18 5.76
N GLN A 89 -19.70 -2.72 6.76
CA GLN A 89 -20.08 -2.83 8.16
C GLN A 89 -21.31 -1.98 8.49
N GLU A 90 -21.41 -0.78 7.93
CA GLU A 90 -22.60 0.06 8.06
C GLU A 90 -23.83 -0.61 7.44
N CYS A 91 -23.71 -1.14 6.21
CA CYS A 91 -24.79 -1.87 5.55
C CYS A 91 -25.21 -3.11 6.36
N LYS A 92 -24.24 -3.85 6.92
CA LYS A 92 -24.50 -5.00 7.79
C LYS A 92 -25.29 -4.60 9.03
N ARG A 93 -24.83 -3.60 9.79
CA ARG A 93 -25.53 -3.07 10.97
C ARG A 93 -26.94 -2.63 10.62
N PHE A 94 -27.09 -1.87 9.53
CA PHE A 94 -28.39 -1.44 9.05
C PHE A 94 -29.35 -2.61 8.78
N LEU A 95 -28.88 -3.67 8.13
CA LEU A 95 -29.69 -4.87 7.88
C LEU A 95 -30.02 -5.63 9.17
N ASP A 96 -29.10 -5.67 10.14
CA ASP A 96 -29.30 -6.31 11.44
C ASP A 96 -30.30 -5.54 12.32
N ASP A 97 -30.15 -4.22 12.42
CA ASP A 97 -31.02 -3.33 13.21
C ASP A 97 -32.47 -3.34 12.70
N ASN A 98 -32.65 -3.53 11.39
CA ASN A 98 -33.97 -3.63 10.76
C ASN A 98 -34.47 -5.08 10.62
N LEU A 99 -33.82 -6.04 11.31
CA LEU A 99 -34.21 -7.45 11.35
C LEU A 99 -34.36 -8.09 9.95
N PHE A 100 -33.56 -7.66 8.98
CA PHE A 100 -33.64 -8.22 7.63
C PHE A 100 -33.21 -9.70 7.65
N PRO A 101 -33.99 -10.64 7.08
CA PRO A 101 -33.71 -12.07 7.17
C PRO A 101 -32.31 -12.48 6.65
N THR A 102 -31.58 -13.27 7.43
CA THR A 102 -30.26 -13.80 7.05
C THR A 102 -30.35 -15.08 6.21
N ALA A 103 -31.44 -15.85 6.36
CA ALA A 103 -31.68 -17.10 5.65
C ALA A 103 -33.15 -17.22 5.21
N GLY A 104 -33.44 -18.18 4.32
CA GLY A 104 -34.80 -18.44 3.82
C GLY A 104 -35.21 -17.61 2.60
N ARG A 105 -36.48 -17.76 2.20
CA ARG A 105 -37.08 -17.04 1.06
C ARG A 105 -37.11 -15.54 1.36
N GLY A 106 -36.58 -14.72 0.46
CA GLY A 106 -36.49 -13.26 0.65
C GLY A 106 -35.18 -12.76 1.28
N SER A 107 -34.23 -13.64 1.60
CA SER A 107 -32.89 -13.27 2.09
C SER A 107 -31.86 -13.07 0.96
N GLY A 108 -32.31 -12.84 -0.27
CA GLY A 108 -31.44 -12.65 -1.43
C GLY A 108 -30.84 -11.24 -1.48
N VAL A 109 -29.78 -11.09 -2.28
CA VAL A 109 -29.06 -9.82 -2.44
C VAL A 109 -29.95 -8.77 -3.10
N HIS A 110 -30.84 -9.19 -3.99
CA HIS A 110 -31.75 -8.28 -4.70
C HIS A 110 -32.80 -7.69 -3.75
N GLU A 111 -33.38 -8.53 -2.90
CA GLU A 111 -34.35 -8.16 -1.88
C GLU A 111 -33.73 -7.24 -0.83
N ALA A 112 -32.51 -7.55 -0.35
CA ALA A 112 -31.80 -6.65 0.57
C ALA A 112 -31.46 -5.31 -0.07
N PHE A 113 -31.05 -5.31 -1.35
CA PHE A 113 -30.79 -4.06 -2.06
C PHE A 113 -32.06 -3.22 -2.21
N ALA A 114 -33.17 -3.82 -2.66
CA ALA A 114 -34.47 -3.15 -2.75
C ALA A 114 -34.94 -2.62 -1.38
N PHE A 115 -34.75 -3.41 -0.33
CA PHE A 115 -35.07 -3.03 1.05
C PHE A 115 -34.28 -1.79 1.51
N THR A 116 -32.97 -1.74 1.26
CA THR A 116 -32.16 -0.55 1.62
C THR A 116 -32.65 0.72 0.91
N GLN A 117 -32.99 0.60 -0.38
CA GLN A 117 -33.53 1.72 -1.16
C GLN A 117 -34.91 2.18 -0.66
N GLN A 118 -35.80 1.23 -0.31
CA GLN A 118 -37.13 1.53 0.25
C GLN A 118 -37.04 2.29 1.58
N GLN A 119 -36.02 2.01 2.39
CA GLN A 119 -35.74 2.70 3.66
C GLN A 119 -34.94 4.00 3.48
N GLY A 120 -34.73 4.45 2.23
CA GLY A 120 -34.03 5.69 1.92
C GLY A 120 -32.50 5.65 2.12
N ARG A 121 -31.90 4.46 2.30
CA ARG A 121 -30.45 4.29 2.36
C ARG A 121 -29.91 3.84 1.01
N ARG A 122 -28.84 4.50 0.55
CA ARG A 122 -28.19 4.18 -0.74
C ARG A 122 -26.86 3.49 -0.49
N PHE A 123 -26.83 2.17 -0.63
CA PHE A 123 -25.60 1.39 -0.70
C PHE A 123 -25.31 0.97 -2.15
N VAL A 124 -24.04 0.73 -2.48
CA VAL A 124 -23.68 0.09 -3.75
C VAL A 124 -24.07 -1.39 -3.70
N ARG A 125 -24.52 -1.95 -4.83
CA ARG A 125 -24.98 -3.35 -4.89
C ARG A 125 -23.93 -4.35 -4.41
N GLU A 126 -22.65 -4.09 -4.69
CA GLU A 126 -21.54 -4.93 -4.23
C GLU A 126 -21.37 -4.89 -2.71
N THR A 127 -21.53 -3.72 -2.08
CA THR A 127 -21.54 -3.57 -0.62
C THR A 127 -22.62 -4.45 0.01
N VAL A 128 -23.85 -4.44 -0.54
CA VAL A 128 -24.97 -5.26 -0.03
C VAL A 128 -24.68 -6.76 -0.19
N ARG A 129 -24.11 -7.16 -1.35
CA ARG A 129 -23.70 -8.55 -1.60
C ARG A 129 -22.70 -9.03 -0.56
N MET A 130 -21.67 -8.24 -0.29
CA MET A 130 -20.61 -8.57 0.66
C MET A 130 -21.14 -8.59 2.10
N ALA A 131 -21.95 -7.61 2.49
CA ALA A 131 -22.60 -7.56 3.80
C ALA A 131 -23.46 -8.82 4.04
N GLN A 132 -24.29 -9.23 3.07
CA GLN A 132 -25.07 -10.46 3.20
C GLN A 132 -24.19 -11.72 3.29
N LYS A 133 -23.12 -11.80 2.49
CA LYS A 133 -22.19 -12.92 2.54
C LYS A 133 -21.57 -13.07 3.94
N GLU A 134 -21.21 -11.97 4.58
CA GLU A 134 -20.68 -11.90 5.96
C GLU A 134 -21.72 -12.10 7.06
N ARG A 135 -23.01 -11.85 6.79
CA ARG A 135 -24.10 -12.21 7.71
C ARG A 135 -24.40 -13.71 7.66
N LYS A 136 -24.33 -14.31 6.47
CA LYS A 136 -24.61 -15.75 6.24
C LYS A 136 -23.47 -16.65 6.69
N THR A 137 -22.24 -16.23 6.43
CA THR A 137 -21.06 -16.94 6.89
C THR A 137 -20.70 -16.29 8.22
N PRO A 138 -20.96 -16.92 9.37
CA PRO A 138 -20.36 -16.44 10.61
C PRO A 138 -18.86 -16.53 10.36
N THR A 139 -18.23 -15.40 10.04
CA THR A 139 -16.77 -15.33 10.00
C THR A 139 -16.37 -15.81 11.39
N PRO A 140 -15.77 -17.00 11.54
CA PRO A 140 -15.42 -17.53 12.85
C PRO A 140 -14.59 -16.42 13.44
N ASN A 141 -15.15 -15.76 14.48
CA ASN A 141 -14.76 -14.44 14.92
C ASN A 141 -13.24 -14.42 14.83
N THR A 142 -12.70 -13.79 13.78
CA THR A 142 -11.27 -13.74 13.61
C THR A 142 -10.94 -12.76 14.70
N ALA A 143 -10.81 -13.28 15.93
CA ALA A 143 -9.99 -12.69 16.95
C ALA A 143 -8.81 -12.24 16.12
N VAL A 144 -8.71 -10.92 15.96
CA VAL A 144 -7.51 -10.30 15.43
C VAL A 144 -6.46 -11.05 16.20
N GLN A 145 -5.77 -11.98 15.53
CA GLN A 145 -4.68 -12.67 16.17
C GLN A 145 -3.70 -11.51 16.23
N VAL A 146 -3.77 -10.81 17.35
CA VAL A 146 -2.71 -9.95 17.82
C VAL A 146 -1.59 -10.95 17.90
N PHE A 147 -0.83 -11.03 16.81
CA PHE A 147 0.43 -11.69 16.83
C PHE A 147 1.21 -10.80 17.78
N ASP A 148 1.23 -11.20 19.05
CA ASP A 148 2.23 -10.74 19.99
C ASP A 148 3.56 -11.22 19.41
N ILE A 149 4.08 -10.42 18.47
CA ILE A 149 5.46 -10.52 18.07
C ILE A 149 6.19 -10.02 19.30
N ALA A 150 6.49 -10.95 20.20
CA ALA A 150 7.38 -10.71 21.33
C ALA A 150 8.64 -10.09 20.73
N VAL A 151 8.82 -8.78 20.94
CA VAL A 151 10.06 -8.11 20.59
C VAL A 151 11.10 -8.76 21.48
N PRO A 152 12.08 -9.51 20.93
CA PRO A 152 13.12 -10.09 21.75
C PRO A 152 13.80 -8.93 22.48
N ASP A 153 13.81 -9.01 23.80
CA ASP A 153 14.43 -8.03 24.68
C ASP A 153 15.89 -7.87 24.24
N ALA A 154 16.24 -6.70 23.71
CA ALA A 154 17.53 -6.42 23.07
C ALA A 154 18.70 -6.33 24.07
N SER A 155 18.49 -6.76 25.31
CA SER A 155 19.43 -6.62 26.43
C SER A 155 20.38 -7.82 26.62
N ALA A 156 20.27 -8.89 25.82
CA ALA A 156 21.06 -10.11 26.00
C ALA A 156 21.84 -10.54 24.74
N GLN A 157 22.81 -9.75 24.28
CA GLN A 157 23.91 -10.23 23.42
C GLN A 157 25.09 -9.23 23.38
N GLN A 158 25.76 -9.09 24.52
CA GLN A 158 27.18 -8.70 24.55
C GLN A 158 27.99 -9.92 24.99
N SER A 159 28.16 -10.88 24.08
CA SER A 159 29.21 -11.89 24.22
C SER A 159 30.36 -11.48 23.31
N GLU A 160 31.41 -11.00 23.96
CA GLU A 160 32.71 -10.65 23.44
C GLU A 160 33.23 -11.77 22.52
N THR A 161 33.22 -11.54 21.22
CA THR A 161 34.06 -12.29 20.28
C THR A 161 35.31 -11.45 20.08
N SER A 162 36.32 -11.71 20.91
CA SER A 162 37.67 -11.18 20.71
C SER A 162 38.25 -11.80 19.44
N CYS A 163 38.11 -11.10 18.32
CA CYS A 163 38.85 -11.43 17.11
C CYS A 163 40.32 -11.10 17.36
N ALA A 164 41.12 -12.15 17.55
CA ALA A 164 42.56 -12.08 17.50
C ALA A 164 43.00 -11.38 16.21
N ALA A 165 43.82 -10.35 16.36
CA ALA A 165 44.43 -9.62 15.27
C ALA A 165 45.31 -10.58 14.45
N ASP A 166 45.01 -10.68 13.16
CA ASP A 166 45.92 -11.26 12.17
C ASP A 166 46.63 -10.09 11.45
N PRO A 167 47.92 -9.81 11.72
CA PRO A 167 48.63 -8.71 11.09
C PRO A 167 49.44 -9.28 9.94
N ARG A 168 48.85 -9.38 8.74
CA ARG A 168 49.64 -9.67 7.54
C ARG A 168 48.91 -9.29 6.25
N HIS A 169 49.62 -8.49 5.45
CA HIS A 169 49.37 -8.11 4.05
C HIS A 169 48.27 -7.06 3.80
N SER A 170 48.45 -6.10 2.90
CA SER A 170 49.61 -5.63 2.14
C SER A 170 49.13 -4.32 1.52
N THR A 171 49.88 -3.26 1.72
CA THR A 171 49.64 -1.95 1.12
C THR A 171 49.74 -2.06 -0.40
N ALA A 172 48.60 -2.00 -1.09
CA ALA A 172 48.56 -1.74 -2.52
C ALA A 172 47.93 -0.36 -2.72
N GLN A 173 48.80 0.63 -2.86
CA GLN A 173 48.46 1.95 -3.40
C GLN A 173 47.87 1.77 -4.81
N PHE A 174 46.62 2.19 -4.99
CA PHE A 174 46.11 2.54 -6.31
C PHE A 174 45.87 4.04 -6.33
N ASP A 175 46.91 4.76 -6.74
CA ASP A 175 46.78 6.06 -7.36
C ASP A 175 46.14 5.87 -8.73
N THR A 176 44.89 6.30 -8.89
CA THR A 176 44.37 6.71 -10.20
C THR A 176 43.12 7.58 -10.03
N ALA A 177 43.33 8.89 -10.16
CA ALA A 177 42.33 9.84 -10.61
C ALA A 177 42.86 10.45 -11.94
N PRO A 178 42.03 11.15 -12.72
CA PRO A 178 40.77 10.74 -13.34
C PRO A 178 40.82 10.98 -14.88
N PRO A 179 39.82 10.56 -15.68
CA PRO A 179 39.53 11.28 -16.91
C PRO A 179 38.31 12.18 -16.74
N GLU A 180 38.60 13.46 -16.93
CA GLU A 180 37.73 14.61 -17.09
C GLU A 180 36.65 14.36 -18.15
N THR A 181 35.40 14.24 -17.74
CA THR A 181 34.25 14.12 -18.66
C THR A 181 33.91 15.50 -19.21
N GLN A 182 34.14 15.70 -20.50
CA GLN A 182 33.70 16.90 -21.22
C GLN A 182 32.16 17.01 -21.20
N PRO A 183 31.59 18.22 -21.05
CA PRO A 183 30.16 18.44 -21.22
C PRO A 183 29.81 18.36 -22.71
N ASP A 184 29.13 17.28 -23.09
CA ASP A 184 28.50 17.12 -24.40
C ASP A 184 27.41 18.19 -24.58
N LYS A 185 27.60 19.06 -25.57
CA LYS A 185 26.63 20.08 -25.97
C LYS A 185 25.55 19.38 -26.80
N GLY A 186 24.63 18.72 -26.08
CA GLY A 186 23.43 18.12 -26.62
C GLY A 186 22.57 19.13 -27.36
N LYS A 187 22.56 19.00 -28.69
CA LYS A 187 21.68 19.67 -29.65
C LYS A 187 20.21 19.60 -29.19
N ARG A 188 19.56 20.76 -29.08
CA ARG A 188 18.09 20.84 -29.04
C ARG A 188 17.54 20.45 -30.41
N THR A 189 17.04 19.22 -30.54
CA THR A 189 16.13 18.86 -31.63
C THR A 189 14.73 19.34 -31.27
N ASN A 190 14.23 20.35 -31.99
CA ASN A 190 12.83 20.70 -31.98
C ASN A 190 12.04 19.56 -32.62
N ILE A 191 11.22 18.87 -31.82
CA ILE A 191 10.21 17.94 -32.35
C ILE A 191 9.00 18.79 -32.73
N THR A 192 8.83 19.02 -34.04
CA THR A 192 7.60 19.56 -34.61
C THR A 192 6.60 18.42 -34.74
N VAL A 193 5.55 18.44 -33.92
CA VAL A 193 4.39 17.54 -34.07
C VAL A 193 3.37 18.23 -34.98
N PRO A 194 2.95 17.65 -36.12
CA PRO A 194 1.85 18.20 -36.91
C PRO A 194 0.54 18.05 -36.15
N ASN A 195 -0.08 19.18 -35.81
CA ASN A 195 -1.39 19.22 -35.19
C ASN A 195 -2.46 19.15 -36.29
N HIS A 196 -3.21 18.05 -36.36
CA HIS A 196 -4.14 17.78 -37.45
C HIS A 196 -5.52 18.45 -37.31
N ASN A 197 -5.74 19.27 -36.27
CA ASN A 197 -7.03 19.93 -36.06
C ASN A 197 -6.86 21.44 -35.97
N GLY A 198 -7.11 22.11 -37.09
CA GLY A 198 -7.09 23.56 -37.23
C GLY A 198 -8.21 24.23 -36.42
N THR A 199 -7.94 24.53 -35.16
CA THR A 199 -8.65 25.59 -34.42
C THR A 199 -7.68 26.30 -33.47
N PRO A 200 -7.55 27.64 -33.54
CA PRO A 200 -6.78 28.39 -32.56
C PRO A 200 -7.56 28.46 -31.23
N ARG A 201 -6.96 28.00 -30.13
CA ARG A 201 -7.42 28.29 -28.77
C ARG A 201 -6.40 29.16 -28.07
N THR A 202 -6.80 30.40 -27.80
CA THR A 202 -6.12 31.32 -26.89
C THR A 202 -6.34 30.83 -25.46
N ALA A 203 -5.32 30.26 -24.82
CA ALA A 203 -5.35 29.94 -23.40
C ALA A 203 -4.54 31.01 -22.65
N GLN A 204 -5.27 31.85 -21.91
CA GLN A 204 -4.72 32.86 -21.01
C GLN A 204 -4.22 32.14 -19.75
N LEU A 205 -2.90 32.15 -19.52
CA LEU A 205 -2.32 31.68 -18.26
C LEU A 205 -2.70 32.66 -17.14
N GLY A 206 -3.69 32.29 -16.35
CA GLY A 206 -3.97 32.92 -15.06
C GLY A 206 -3.09 32.33 -13.97
N LEU A 207 -1.93 32.95 -13.74
CA LEU A 207 -1.10 32.72 -12.57
C LEU A 207 -1.81 33.35 -11.36
N LEU A 208 -2.40 32.53 -10.49
CA LEU A 208 -2.97 32.98 -9.21
C LEU A 208 -2.20 32.34 -8.06
N CYS A 209 -1.09 32.99 -7.71
CA CYS A 209 -0.56 32.94 -6.35
C CYS A 209 -1.63 33.50 -5.42
N ARG A 210 -2.10 32.69 -4.46
CA ARG A 210 -2.70 33.23 -3.24
C ARG A 210 -1.81 32.88 -2.06
N LEU A 211 -1.23 33.96 -1.55
CA LEU A 211 -0.54 34.12 -0.28
C LEU A 211 -1.41 33.64 0.88
N CYS A 212 -0.77 33.00 1.85
CA CYS A 212 -1.23 32.98 3.25
C CYS A 212 -1.41 34.42 3.76
N PRO A 213 -2.25 34.59 4.78
CA PRO A 213 -1.76 35.32 5.93
C PRO A 213 -1.99 34.55 7.22
N ASP A 214 -0.96 34.62 8.07
CA ASP A 214 -0.98 34.28 9.48
C ASP A 214 -2.04 35.09 10.24
N LEU A 215 -2.83 34.40 11.07
CA LEU A 215 -3.26 34.75 12.44
C LEU A 215 -4.22 33.69 12.98
#